data_AF-A0A7S2SSB4-F1
#
_entry.id   AF-A0A7S2SSB4-F1
#
_cell.length_a   1.000
_cell.length_b   1.000
_cell.length_c   1.000
_cell.angle_alpha   90.00
_cell.angle_beta   90.00
_cell.angle_gamma   90.00
#
_symmetry.space_group_name_H-M   'P 1'
#
loop_
_entity.id
_entity.type
_entity.pdbx_description
1 polymer ?
#
loop_
_entity_poly.entity_id
_entity_poly.type
_entity_poly.pdbx_seq_one_letter_code
_entity_poly.pdbx_strand_id
1 'polypeptide(L)'
;MFEARLTQGKVFKQLIEALKDLVQEANIDCSSDEISIQAMDNSHVSLVAVSLRSGGFDHFRCDRPISLGFNATNMGKILKCAGNEDIITLKADDEGEALTLMFESPSQDRIADFELKLMDIDSEQLGIPDTEYKCTIQMPS
;
A
#
# COMPACT_ATOMS: atom_id res chain seq x y z
N MET A 1 13.99 -10.20 -1.01
CA MET A 1 13.62 -9.13 -1.95
C MET A 1 12.10 -9.09 -2.08
N PHE A 2 11.51 -7.90 -2.17
CA PHE A 2 10.09 -7.67 -2.44
C PHE A 2 9.91 -6.90 -3.75
N GLU A 3 9.04 -7.38 -4.63
CA GLU A 3 8.65 -6.73 -5.88
C GLU A 3 7.18 -7.00 -6.20
N ALA A 4 6.39 -5.95 -6.42
CA ALA A 4 4.98 -6.06 -6.78
C ALA A 4 4.61 -5.07 -7.89
N ARG A 5 4.00 -5.56 -8.97
CA ARG A 5 3.64 -4.79 -10.18
C ARG A 5 2.13 -4.71 -10.35
N LEU A 6 1.60 -3.50 -10.32
CA LEU A 6 0.19 -3.19 -10.57
C LEU A 6 0.02 -2.59 -11.97
N THR A 7 -0.71 -3.28 -12.84
CA THR A 7 -1.10 -2.74 -14.16
C THR A 7 -2.07 -1.58 -14.05
N GLN A 8 -2.91 -1.57 -13.02
CA GLN A 8 -3.83 -0.48 -12.70
C GLN A 8 -3.29 0.36 -11.53
N GLY A 9 -2.22 1.12 -11.76
CA GLY A 9 -1.59 1.95 -10.74
C GLY A 9 -2.53 2.92 -10.02
N LYS A 10 -3.60 3.36 -10.71
CA LYS A 10 -4.66 4.19 -10.13
C LYS A 10 -5.28 3.60 -8.86
N VAL A 11 -5.42 2.29 -8.77
CA VAL A 11 -6.02 1.63 -7.59
C VAL A 11 -5.18 1.92 -6.35
N PHE A 12 -3.87 1.71 -6.44
CA PHE A 12 -2.95 1.98 -5.33
C PHE A 12 -2.90 3.48 -4.99
N LYS A 13 -2.94 4.35 -6.01
CA LYS A 13 -3.02 5.81 -5.82
C LYS A 13 -4.28 6.22 -5.07
N GLN A 14 -5.45 5.72 -5.46
CA GLN A 14 -6.72 6.02 -4.80
C GLN A 14 -6.76 5.47 -3.37
N LEU A 15 -6.18 4.29 -3.15
CA LEU A 15 -6.03 3.71 -1.83
C LEU A 15 -5.24 4.62 -0.90
N ILE A 16 -4.01 4.99 -1.27
CA ILE A 16 -3.17 5.87 -0.43
C ILE A 16 -3.80 7.25 -0.25
N GLU A 17 -4.43 7.80 -1.28
CA GLU A 17 -5.15 9.08 -1.17
C GLU A 17 -6.33 9.02 -0.19
N ALA A 18 -7.01 7.87 -0.06
CA ALA A 18 -8.05 7.68 0.96
C ALA A 18 -7.48 7.47 2.37
N LEU A 19 -6.29 6.85 2.48
CA LEU A 19 -5.64 6.56 3.76
C LEU A 19 -5.02 7.81 4.41
N LYS A 20 -4.39 8.68 3.62
CA LYS A 20 -3.58 9.79 4.12
C LYS A 20 -4.34 10.79 5.00
N ASP A 21 -5.65 10.90 4.83
CA ASP A 21 -6.50 11.85 5.56
C ASP A 21 -6.89 11.31 6.95
N LEU A 22 -6.75 10.00 7.16
CA LEU A 22 -7.09 9.32 8.41
C LEU A 22 -5.85 8.90 9.20
N VAL A 23 -4.78 8.53 8.50
CA VAL A 23 -3.55 7.96 9.07
C VAL A 23 -2.34 8.74 8.57
N GLN A 24 -1.49 9.20 9.50
CA GLN A 24 -0.26 9.92 9.14
C GLN A 24 0.87 8.96 8.73
N GLU A 25 1.01 7.87 9.47
CA GLU A 25 2.10 6.89 9.34
C GLU A 25 1.52 5.48 9.47
N ALA A 26 1.96 4.57 8.61
CA ALA A 26 1.48 3.19 8.61
C ALA A 26 2.57 2.24 8.09
N ASN A 27 2.41 0.95 8.39
CA ASN A 27 3.23 -0.11 7.82
C ASN A 27 2.51 -0.79 6.65
N ILE A 28 3.26 -1.03 5.57
CA ILE A 28 2.87 -1.97 4.53
C ILE A 28 3.53 -3.31 4.88
N ASP A 29 2.73 -4.25 5.36
CA ASP A 29 3.19 -5.60 5.65
C ASP A 29 3.07 -6.44 4.37
N CYS A 30 4.22 -6.86 3.85
CA CYS A 30 4.30 -7.69 2.65
C CYS A 30 4.59 -9.13 3.05
N SER A 31 3.78 -10.05 2.53
CA SER A 31 3.97 -11.49 2.65
C SER A 31 3.99 -12.14 1.25
N SER A 32 4.21 -13.46 1.18
CA SER A 32 4.16 -14.20 -0.09
C SER A 32 2.78 -14.18 -0.75
N ASP A 33 1.72 -14.00 0.03
CA ASP A 33 0.34 -14.16 -0.43
C ASP A 33 -0.39 -12.82 -0.61
N GLU A 34 -0.01 -11.79 0.14
CA GLU A 34 -0.67 -10.48 0.10
C GLU A 34 0.21 -9.34 0.61
N ILE A 35 -0.23 -8.12 0.27
CA ILE A 35 0.16 -6.87 0.91
C ILE A 35 -0.99 -6.44 1.82
N SER A 36 -0.70 -6.15 3.09
CA SER A 36 -1.66 -5.65 4.04
C SER A 36 -1.23 -4.32 4.66
N ILE A 37 -2.21 -3.48 4.99
CA ILE A 37 -2.01 -2.25 5.76
C ILE A 37 -3.05 -2.27 6.87
N GLN A 38 -2.59 -2.16 8.11
CA GLN A 38 -3.46 -1.96 9.26
C GLN A 38 -2.98 -0.76 10.06
N ALA A 39 -3.88 0.18 10.33
CA ALA A 39 -3.56 1.38 11.08
C ALA A 39 -4.78 1.96 11.79
N MET A 40 -4.56 2.60 12.92
CA MET A 40 -5.57 3.37 13.64
C MET A 40 -5.47 4.86 13.31
N ASP A 41 -6.60 5.56 13.42
CA ASP A 41 -6.60 7.02 13.39
C ASP A 41 -6.00 7.62 14.67
N ASN A 42 -5.70 8.93 14.65
CA ASN A 42 -5.11 9.63 15.80
C ASN A 42 -5.96 9.56 17.09
N SER A 43 -7.28 9.36 16.99
CA SER A 43 -8.14 9.22 18.16
C SER A 43 -8.28 7.78 18.67
N HIS A 44 -7.70 6.80 17.95
CA HIS A 44 -7.83 5.37 18.23
C HIS A 44 -9.27 4.86 18.27
N VAL A 45 -10.16 5.47 17.47
CA VAL A 45 -11.58 5.09 17.37
C VAL A 45 -11.86 4.32 16.08
N SER A 46 -11.14 4.63 15.00
CA SER A 46 -11.32 4.05 13.68
C SER A 46 -10.11 3.21 13.28
N LEU A 47 -10.38 1.98 12.83
CA LEU A 47 -9.37 1.08 12.29
C LEU A 47 -9.49 1.01 10.77
N VAL A 48 -8.37 1.20 10.08
CA VAL A 48 -8.24 0.86 8.66
C VAL A 48 -7.56 -0.49 8.55
N ALA A 49 -8.19 -1.40 7.80
CA ALA A 49 -7.60 -2.67 7.42
C ALA A 49 -7.75 -2.86 5.91
N VAL A 50 -6.62 -2.99 5.22
CA VAL A 50 -6.53 -3.17 3.77
C VAL A 50 -5.79 -4.47 3.51
N SER A 51 -6.30 -5.27 2.57
CA SER A 51 -5.60 -6.44 2.04
C SER A 51 -5.67 -6.41 0.51
N LEU A 52 -4.50 -6.51 -0.12
CA LEU A 52 -4.29 -6.65 -1.55
C LEU A 52 -3.68 -8.02 -1.80
N ARG A 53 -4.47 -8.96 -2.31
CA ARG A 53 -4.03 -10.33 -2.60
C ARG A 53 -3.04 -10.35 -3.77
N SER A 54 -2.02 -11.20 -3.69
CA SER A 54 -1.00 -11.41 -4.74
C SER A 54 -1.58 -11.67 -6.13
N GLY A 55 -2.73 -12.36 -6.21
CA GLY A 55 -3.43 -12.62 -7.48
C GLY A 55 -3.99 -11.38 -8.18
N GLY A 56 -4.04 -10.22 -7.52
CA GLY A 56 -4.41 -8.94 -8.12
C GLY A 56 -3.27 -8.20 -8.82
N PHE A 57 -2.04 -8.72 -8.73
CA PHE A 57 -0.83 -8.14 -9.32
C PHE A 57 -0.43 -8.92 -10.56
N ASP A 58 0.17 -8.23 -11.53
CA ASP A 58 0.72 -8.86 -12.74
C ASP A 58 2.01 -9.63 -12.43
N HIS A 59 2.83 -9.05 -11.56
CA HIS A 59 3.99 -9.70 -10.98
C HIS A 59 3.97 -9.47 -9.48
N PHE A 60 4.19 -10.52 -8.70
CA PHE A 60 4.28 -10.44 -7.25
C PHE A 60 5.34 -11.41 -6.76
N ARG A 61 6.30 -10.91 -6.00
CA ARG A 61 7.35 -11.69 -5.38
C ARG A 61 7.68 -11.09 -4.03
N CYS A 62 7.61 -11.90 -2.99
CA CYS A 62 8.03 -11.55 -1.65
C CYS A 62 8.76 -12.76 -1.08
N ASP A 63 10.09 -12.70 -1.06
CA ASP A 63 10.90 -13.86 -0.65
C ASP A 63 10.85 -14.07 0.88
N ARG A 64 10.68 -12.98 1.63
CA ARG A 64 10.59 -12.97 3.09
C ARG A 64 9.57 -11.91 3.52
N PRO A 65 8.80 -12.18 4.59
CA PRO A 65 7.94 -11.16 5.17
C PRO A 65 8.75 -9.91 5.52
N ILE A 66 8.27 -8.75 5.09
CA ILE A 66 8.91 -7.46 5.33
C ILE A 66 7.83 -6.43 5.66
N SER A 67 8.13 -5.53 6.61
CA SER A 67 7.26 -4.43 6.97
C SER A 67 7.91 -3.12 6.50
N LEU A 68 7.17 -2.34 5.72
CA LEU A 68 7.67 -1.10 5.11
C LEU A 68 6.90 0.08 5.70
N GLY A 69 7.51 0.75 6.69
CA GLY A 69 6.91 1.91 7.34
C GLY A 69 7.01 3.17 6.49
N PHE A 70 5.88 3.82 6.24
CA PHE A 70 5.81 4.98 5.37
C PHE A 70 4.97 6.11 5.97
N ASN A 71 5.35 7.34 5.61
CA ASN A 71 4.52 8.51 5.86
C ASN A 71 3.51 8.66 4.71
N ALA A 72 2.22 8.62 5.01
CA ALA A 72 1.16 8.62 4.01
C ALA A 72 1.11 9.91 3.19
N THR A 73 1.47 11.05 3.79
CA THR A 73 1.55 12.33 3.07
C THR A 73 2.68 12.34 2.04
N ASN A 74 3.85 11.81 2.38
CA ASN A 74 4.98 11.73 1.46
C ASN A 74 4.73 10.72 0.34
N MET A 75 4.19 9.55 0.67
CA MET A 75 3.77 8.55 -0.32
C MET A 75 2.74 9.14 -1.30
N GLY A 76 1.74 9.86 -0.79
CA GLY A 76 0.73 10.52 -1.62
C GLY A 76 1.34 11.57 -2.57
N LYS A 77 2.35 12.34 -2.13
CA LYS A 77 3.06 13.29 -3.02
C LYS A 77 3.78 12.58 -4.16
N ILE A 78 4.45 11.46 -3.89
CA ILE A 78 5.13 10.66 -4.91
C ILE A 78 4.12 10.08 -5.90
N LEU A 79 3.02 9.51 -5.41
CA LEU A 79 1.96 8.92 -6.25
C LEU A 79 1.21 9.94 -7.12
N LYS A 80 1.30 11.25 -6.82
CA LYS A 80 0.79 12.29 -7.72
C LYS A 80 1.59 12.42 -9.01
N CYS A 81 2.85 11.98 -9.03
CA CYS A 81 3.69 11.95 -10.23
C CYS A 81 3.29 10.82 -11.19
N ALA A 82 2.61 9.78 -10.69
CA ALA A 82 2.08 8.71 -11.53
C ALA A 82 0.83 9.17 -12.30
N GLY A 83 0.82 8.90 -13.60
CA GLY A 83 -0.36 8.99 -14.46
C GLY A 83 -1.46 8.04 -14.01
N ASN A 84 -2.70 8.29 -14.44
CA ASN A 84 -3.84 7.45 -14.06
C ASN A 84 -3.85 6.08 -14.77
N GLU A 85 -3.13 5.94 -15.87
CA GLU A 85 -2.98 4.70 -16.62
C GLU A 85 -1.58 4.10 -16.48
N ASP A 86 -0.73 4.69 -15.64
CA ASP A 86 0.62 4.20 -15.44
C ASP A 86 0.60 2.89 -14.64
N ILE A 87 1.53 2.01 -15.00
CA ILE A 87 1.87 0.82 -14.25
C ILE A 87 2.73 1.27 -13.08
N ILE A 88 2.42 0.77 -11.87
CA ILE A 88 3.20 1.07 -10.66
C ILE A 88 3.87 -0.22 -10.21
N THR A 89 5.19 -0.16 -10.07
CA THR A 89 5.99 -1.25 -9.50
C THR A 89 6.59 -0.80 -8.17
N LEU A 90 6.37 -1.58 -7.13
CA LEU A 90 6.91 -1.40 -5.78
C LEU A 90 8.08 -2.35 -5.60
N LYS A 91 9.23 -1.86 -5.12
CA LYS A 91 10.42 -2.68 -4.86
C LYS A 91 11.06 -2.31 -3.54
N ALA A 92 11.42 -3.33 -2.75
CA ALA A 92 12.20 -3.15 -1.54
C ALA A 92 13.19 -4.29 -1.38
N ASP A 93 14.39 -3.96 -0.89
CA ASP A 93 15.38 -4.95 -0.49
C ASP A 93 15.02 -5.57 0.86
N ASP A 94 15.67 -6.68 1.20
CA ASP A 94 15.39 -7.42 2.44
C ASP A 94 15.68 -6.61 3.72
N GLU A 95 16.51 -5.57 3.63
CA GLU A 95 16.83 -4.69 4.76
C GLU A 95 15.75 -3.63 5.01
N GLY A 96 14.86 -3.36 4.04
CA GLY A 96 13.72 -2.46 4.25
C GLY A 96 14.07 -1.00 4.51
N GLU A 97 15.24 -0.51 4.10
CA GLU A 97 15.63 0.89 4.32
C GLU A 97 14.90 1.88 3.41
N ALA A 98 14.55 1.44 2.20
CA ALA A 98 13.90 2.26 1.19
C ALA A 98 12.91 1.45 0.36
N LEU A 99 11.82 2.10 -0.02
CA LEU A 99 10.85 1.61 -1.00
C LEU A 99 11.06 2.38 -2.31
N THR A 100 11.38 1.66 -3.37
CA THR A 100 11.42 2.20 -4.72
C THR A 100 10.05 2.06 -5.37
N LEU A 101 9.54 3.17 -5.92
CA LEU A 101 8.34 3.23 -6.74
C LEU A 101 8.74 3.57 -8.17
N MET A 102 8.43 2.66 -9.10
CA MET A 102 8.67 2.84 -10.53
C MET A 102 7.33 3.03 -11.23
N PHE A 103 7.22 4.11 -12.00
CA PHE A 103 6.03 4.45 -12.78
C PHE A 103 6.35 4.31 -14.26
N GLU A 104 5.66 3.41 -14.94
CA GLU A 104 5.84 3.13 -16.36
C GLU A 104 4.56 3.49 -17.12
N SER A 105 4.68 4.29 -18.20
CA SER A 105 3.56 4.48 -19.11
C SER A 105 3.26 3.16 -19.86
N PRO A 106 2.02 2.90 -20.27
CA PRO A 106 1.69 1.71 -21.07
C PRO A 106 2.47 1.62 -22.39
N SER A 107 2.81 2.77 -22.97
CA SER A 107 3.65 2.90 -24.18
C SER A 107 5.16 2.77 -23.93
N GLN A 108 5.59 2.67 -22.67
CA GLN A 108 7.00 2.59 -22.24
C GLN A 108 7.88 3.77 -22.69
N ASP A 109 7.27 4.89 -23.10
CA ASP A 109 7.95 6.13 -23.48
C ASP A 109 8.37 6.97 -22.27
N ARG A 110 7.76 6.72 -21.10
CA ARG A 110 8.12 7.36 -19.83
C ARG A 110 8.29 6.32 -18.73
N ILE A 111 9.44 6.36 -18.09
CA ILE A 111 9.75 5.63 -16.86
C ILE A 111 10.24 6.65 -15.84
N ALA A 112 9.67 6.63 -14.64
CA ALA A 112 10.08 7.49 -13.54
C ALA A 112 10.28 6.65 -12.27
N ASP A 113 11.47 6.77 -11.68
CA ASP A 113 11.84 6.08 -10.46
C ASP A 113 11.90 7.05 -9.29
N PHE A 114 11.25 6.67 -8.19
CA PHE A 114 11.25 7.40 -6.94
C PHE A 114 11.71 6.49 -5.80
N GLU A 115 12.59 6.99 -4.95
CA GLU A 115 13.00 6.30 -3.74
C GLU A 115 12.41 7.00 -2.52
N LEU A 116 11.66 6.27 -1.70
CA LEU A 116 11.12 6.73 -0.43
C LEU A 116 11.89 6.06 0.70
N LYS A 117 12.54 6.86 1.56
CA LYS A 117 13.13 6.35 2.80
C LYS A 117 12.03 5.90 3.76
N LEU A 118 12.20 4.69 4.27
CA LEU A 118 11.25 4.06 5.16
C LEU A 118 11.53 4.45 6.61
N MET A 119 10.52 4.28 7.44
CA MET A 119 10.56 4.59 8.87
C MET A 119 10.35 3.30 9.65
N ASP A 120 11.00 3.23 10.81
CA ASP A 120 10.73 2.16 11.77
C ASP A 120 9.51 2.57 12.60
N ILE A 121 8.39 1.88 12.38
CA ILE A 121 7.11 2.18 13.02
C ILE A 121 6.69 0.94 13.80
N ASP A 122 6.58 1.10 15.12
CA ASP A 122 5.98 0.09 15.98
C ASP A 122 4.49 -0.03 15.67
N SER A 123 4.08 -1.19 15.15
CA SER A 123 2.70 -1.49 14.78
C SER A 123 2.26 -2.78 15.44
N GLU A 124 1.18 -2.73 16.22
CA GLU A 124 0.52 -3.92 16.73
C GLU A 124 -0.60 -4.34 15.77
N GLN A 125 -0.49 -5.54 15.22
CA GLN A 125 -1.58 -6.11 14.45
C GLN A 125 -2.76 -6.48 15.38
N LEU A 126 -3.89 -5.82 15.17
CA LEU A 126 -5.12 -6.04 15.89
C LEU A 126 -5.93 -7.15 15.22
N GLY A 127 -6.25 -8.19 15.99
CA GLY A 127 -7.17 -9.24 15.55
C GLY A 127 -8.59 -8.69 15.42
N ILE A 128 -9.15 -8.72 14.20
CA ILE A 128 -10.53 -8.32 13.95
C ILE A 128 -11.42 -9.54 14.19
N PRO A 129 -12.34 -9.51 15.17
CA PRO A 129 -13.19 -10.65 15.48
C PRO A 129 -14.33 -10.80 14.47
N ASP A 130 -14.64 -12.05 14.11
CA ASP A 130 -15.85 -12.38 13.35
C ASP A 130 -17.09 -12.06 14.20
N THR A 131 -17.77 -10.96 13.86
CA THR A 131 -18.93 -10.46 14.61
C THR A 131 -20.17 -10.51 13.74
N GLU A 132 -21.24 -11.14 14.22
CA GLU A 132 -22.54 -11.08 13.55
C GLU A 132 -23.20 -9.72 13.78
N TYR A 133 -23.37 -8.95 12.70
CA TYR A 133 -24.04 -7.67 12.74
C TYR A 133 -25.57 -7.83 12.67
N LYS A 134 -26.30 -6.95 13.38
CA LYS A 134 -27.77 -6.96 13.41
C LYS A 134 -28.41 -6.65 12.06
N CYS A 135 -27.73 -5.90 11.20
CA CYS A 135 -28.22 -5.46 9.91
C CYS A 135 -27.05 -5.18 8.96
N THR A 136 -27.22 -5.51 7.68
CA THR A 136 -26.31 -5.17 6.59
C THR A 136 -27.10 -4.43 5.51
N ILE A 137 -26.69 -3.21 5.17
CA ILE A 137 -27.35 -2.39 4.15
C ILE A 137 -26.33 -2.09 3.07
N GLN A 138 -26.66 -2.41 1.82
CA GLN A 138 -25.85 -2.10 0.65
C GLN A 138 -26.51 -0.99 -0.16
N MET A 139 -25.77 0.10 -0.40
CA MET A 139 -26.22 1.25 -1.20
C MET A 139 -25.08 1.69 -2.15
N PRO A 140 -25.38 2.43 -3.23
CA PRO A 140 -24.34 2.99 -4.10
C PRO A 140 -23.38 3.89 -3.31
N SER A 141 -22.07 3.70 -3.51
CA SER A 141 -20.99 4.51 -2.93
C SER A 141 -20.92 5.90 -3.52
#